data_AF-A0A257TLJ9-F1
#
_entry.id   AF-A0A257TLJ9-F1
#
_cell.length_a   1.000
_cell.length_b   1.000
_cell.length_c   1.000
_cell.angle_alpha   90.00
_cell.angle_beta   90.00
_cell.angle_gamma   90.00
#
_symmetry.space_group_name_H-M   'P 1'
#
loop_
_entity.id
_entity.type
_entity.pdbx_description
1 polymer ?
#
loop_
_entity_poly.entity_id
_entity_poly.type
_entity_poly.pdbx_seq_one_letter_code
_entity_poly.pdbx_strand_id
1 'polypeptide(L)'
;MWRECLMSDTYAKGKGSTVGKVIDGSLDNYKMTGMAGVSNINNDCSWTGNIFEQANWYSFGRLAWDYSLTSKQIADEWIRMTFSNDTSVINPIEMIMLASRENVVSYRDPLGLNMLGGWSVYHGPWVDNSQHADWNSPYYHRADSVGIGFDRTRSGSDAVDQYYPPVADEYNSLKSCPQKFLLWFHHVPWTYRMKSGKTLWDELCYHYYEGVAGVEEIQKIWNSLKGKLDDEEFSSVQAMLRIQHENAVKWRDGCVLYFQTFSKLPIPAGLPAPAHDLEYYEANNPF
;
A
#
# COMPACT_ATOMS: atom_id res chain seq x y z
N MET A 1 6.55 -2.54 4.61
CA MET A 1 6.69 -1.09 4.40
C MET A 1 8.01 -0.53 4.95
N TRP A 2 8.23 -0.47 6.28
CA TRP A 2 9.42 0.22 6.82
C TRP A 2 10.76 -0.34 6.33
N ARG A 3 10.92 -1.66 6.28
CA ARG A 3 12.13 -2.26 5.74
C ARG A 3 12.40 -1.86 4.29
N GLU A 4 11.36 -1.77 3.46
CA GLU A 4 11.51 -1.29 2.08
C GLU A 4 12.09 0.13 2.08
N CYS A 5 11.53 1.04 2.89
CA CYS A 5 12.05 2.40 3.05
C CYS A 5 13.51 2.41 3.54
N LEU A 6 13.81 1.71 4.63
CA LEU A 6 15.15 1.67 5.25
C LEU A 6 16.21 1.09 4.31
N MET A 7 15.82 0.19 3.41
CA MET A 7 16.71 -0.45 2.44
C MET A 7 16.79 0.28 1.10
N SER A 8 15.96 1.30 0.87
CA SER A 8 16.01 2.11 -0.35
C SER A 8 17.35 2.83 -0.46
N ASP A 9 18.07 2.59 -1.54
CA ASP A 9 19.35 3.23 -1.83
C ASP A 9 19.11 4.64 -2.37
N THR A 10 19.62 5.65 -1.67
CA THR A 10 19.47 7.05 -2.07
C THR A 10 20.56 7.49 -3.05
N TYR A 11 21.64 6.72 -3.18
CA TYR A 11 22.85 7.08 -3.92
C TYR A 11 23.56 8.36 -3.46
N ALA A 12 23.23 8.89 -2.27
CA ALA A 12 23.75 10.16 -1.76
C ALA A 12 25.29 10.24 -1.72
N LYS A 13 25.97 9.13 -1.41
CA LYS A 13 27.44 8.99 -1.54
C LYS A 13 27.80 7.78 -2.39
N GLY A 14 27.07 7.59 -3.48
CA GLY A 14 27.20 6.43 -4.36
C GLY A 14 26.41 5.22 -3.85
N LYS A 15 26.56 4.10 -4.56
CA LYS A 15 25.79 2.87 -4.31
C LYS A 15 25.98 2.37 -2.87
N GLY A 16 24.88 1.97 -2.26
CA GLY A 16 24.80 1.48 -0.89
C GLY A 16 24.55 2.57 0.15
N SER A 17 24.08 3.75 -0.27
CA SER A 17 23.70 4.87 0.60
C SER A 17 22.23 4.75 1.01
N THR A 18 21.88 3.68 1.72
CA THR A 18 20.47 3.42 2.06
C THR A 18 19.91 4.42 3.06
N VAL A 19 18.59 4.60 3.10
CA VAL A 19 17.92 5.42 4.12
C VAL A 19 18.34 5.01 5.54
N GLY A 20 18.48 3.70 5.81
CA GLY A 20 18.99 3.16 7.07
C GLY A 20 20.38 3.71 7.43
N LYS A 21 21.31 3.79 6.48
CA LYS A 21 22.65 4.36 6.70
C LYS A 21 22.68 5.88 6.84
N VAL A 22 21.70 6.57 6.26
CA VAL A 22 21.51 8.00 6.48
C VAL A 22 21.10 8.22 7.94
N ILE A 23 20.05 7.52 8.39
CA ILE A 23 19.48 7.75 9.71
C ILE A 23 20.27 7.13 10.85
N ASP A 24 21.10 6.11 10.61
CA ASP A 24 22.05 5.59 11.60
C ASP A 24 23.32 6.45 11.75
N GLY A 25 23.48 7.44 10.86
CA GLY A 25 24.57 8.41 10.87
C GLY A 25 25.88 7.93 10.26
N SER A 26 25.99 6.68 9.81
CA SER A 26 27.22 6.12 9.22
C SER A 26 27.61 6.78 7.91
N LEU A 27 26.65 7.38 7.19
CA LEU A 27 26.92 8.06 5.93
C LEU A 27 27.55 9.45 6.12
N ASP A 28 27.09 10.21 7.11
CA ASP A 28 27.43 11.64 7.31
C ASP A 28 28.05 11.97 8.67
N ASN A 29 28.35 10.95 9.49
CA ASN A 29 28.88 11.08 10.85
C ASN A 29 27.96 11.89 11.79
N TYR A 30 26.64 11.67 11.69
CA TYR A 30 25.69 12.32 12.60
C TYR A 30 25.90 11.86 14.04
N LYS A 31 25.91 12.81 14.98
CA LYS A 31 26.08 12.54 16.42
C LYS A 31 24.77 12.14 17.12
N MET A 32 23.64 12.53 16.55
CA MET A 32 22.30 12.27 17.08
C MET A 32 21.47 11.70 15.96
N THR A 33 20.92 10.51 16.19
CA THR A 33 20.22 9.68 15.22
C THR A 33 18.99 9.09 15.89
N GLY A 34 18.01 8.65 15.08
CA GLY A 34 16.82 8.01 15.63
C GLY A 34 15.71 7.81 14.62
N MET A 35 14.69 7.09 15.08
CA MET A 35 13.42 6.88 14.38
C MET A 35 12.28 7.20 15.35
N ALA A 36 11.24 7.84 14.85
CA ALA A 36 10.02 8.13 15.61
C ALA A 36 8.84 7.34 15.02
N GLY A 37 8.04 6.74 15.89
CA GLY A 37 6.85 5.98 15.54
C GLY A 37 5.63 6.59 16.20
N VAL A 38 4.62 6.91 15.41
CA VAL A 38 3.35 7.44 15.93
C VAL A 38 2.56 6.28 16.50
N SER A 39 2.42 6.24 17.84
CA SER A 39 1.90 5.06 18.53
C SER A 39 0.39 4.84 18.33
N ASN A 40 -0.42 5.90 18.42
CA ASN A 40 -1.89 5.86 18.31
C ASN A 40 -2.59 4.74 19.10
N ILE A 41 -1.97 4.26 20.18
CA ILE A 41 -2.60 3.31 21.09
C ILE A 41 -3.71 3.99 21.86
N ASN A 42 -4.66 3.19 22.32
CA ASN A 42 -5.83 3.65 23.06
C ASN A 42 -6.03 2.80 24.33
N ASN A 43 -7.19 2.96 24.96
CA ASN A 43 -7.59 2.25 26.17
C ASN A 43 -8.29 0.90 25.90
N ASP A 44 -8.28 0.39 24.67
CA ASP A 44 -8.74 -0.96 24.37
C ASP A 44 -7.84 -1.97 25.09
N CYS A 45 -8.38 -3.13 25.46
CA CYS A 45 -7.60 -4.17 26.15
C CYS A 45 -6.39 -4.67 25.33
N SER A 46 -6.48 -4.60 24.00
CA SER A 46 -5.40 -4.94 23.07
C SER A 46 -4.47 -3.75 22.76
N TRP A 47 -4.72 -2.57 23.33
CA TRP A 47 -4.07 -1.26 23.11
C TRP A 47 -4.21 -0.69 21.70
N THR A 48 -4.46 -1.53 20.71
CA THR A 48 -4.32 -1.21 19.28
C THR A 48 -5.59 -1.51 18.49
N GLY A 49 -6.68 -1.91 19.18
CA GLY A 49 -7.94 -2.36 18.59
C GLY A 49 -7.84 -3.74 17.94
N ASN A 50 -6.94 -3.90 16.97
CA ASN A 50 -6.67 -5.15 16.26
C ASN A 50 -5.33 -5.77 16.70
N ILE A 51 -5.32 -7.06 17.06
CA ILE A 51 -4.11 -7.78 17.51
C ILE A 51 -2.94 -7.63 16.51
N PHE A 52 -3.21 -7.61 15.19
CA PHE A 52 -2.15 -7.45 14.20
C PHE A 52 -1.53 -6.04 14.16
N GLU A 53 -2.19 -5.02 14.71
CA GLU A 53 -1.58 -3.69 14.86
C GLU A 53 -0.51 -3.67 15.96
N GLN A 54 -0.56 -4.61 16.91
CA GLN A 54 0.55 -4.85 17.84
C GLN A 54 1.81 -5.31 17.10
N ALA A 55 1.66 -6.07 16.02
CA ALA A 55 2.79 -6.50 15.20
C ALA A 55 3.47 -5.32 14.49
N ASN A 56 2.71 -4.30 14.10
CA ASN A 56 3.26 -3.04 13.58
C ASN A 56 4.07 -2.32 14.65
N TRP A 57 3.53 -2.18 15.86
CA TRP A 57 4.27 -1.55 16.96
C TRP A 57 5.55 -2.32 17.32
N TYR A 58 5.47 -3.64 17.42
CA TYR A 58 6.63 -4.51 17.64
C TYR A 58 7.67 -4.33 16.54
N SER A 59 7.24 -4.40 15.28
CA SER A 59 8.11 -4.28 14.11
C SER A 59 8.82 -2.93 14.05
N PHE A 60 8.14 -1.85 14.42
CA PHE A 60 8.76 -0.53 14.52
C PHE A 60 9.91 -0.53 15.53
N GLY A 61 9.67 -1.06 16.75
CA GLY A 61 10.70 -1.13 17.80
C GLY A 61 11.90 -1.99 17.39
N ARG A 62 11.65 -3.14 16.74
CA ARG A 62 12.73 -4.02 16.24
C ARG A 62 13.57 -3.32 15.17
N LEU A 63 12.95 -2.64 14.20
CA LEU A 63 13.67 -1.93 13.15
C LEU A 63 14.36 -0.65 13.64
N ALA A 64 13.84 0.02 14.66
CA ALA A 64 14.50 1.15 15.30
C ALA A 64 15.77 0.71 16.05
N TRP A 65 15.78 -0.53 16.58
CA TRP A 65 16.96 -1.13 17.20
C TRP A 65 17.97 -1.64 16.17
N ASP A 66 17.50 -2.40 15.17
CA ASP A 66 18.33 -2.94 14.10
C ASP A 66 17.53 -2.94 12.78
N TYR A 67 17.82 -1.95 11.94
CA TYR A 67 17.13 -1.79 10.65
C TYR A 67 17.50 -2.87 9.63
N SER A 68 18.51 -3.71 9.89
CA SER A 68 18.93 -4.78 8.99
C SER A 68 18.01 -6.02 9.04
N LEU A 69 17.22 -6.14 10.11
CA LEU A 69 16.28 -7.25 10.31
C LEU A 69 15.32 -7.41 9.13
N THR A 70 15.03 -8.66 8.78
CA THR A 70 14.02 -8.98 7.76
C THR A 70 12.62 -8.94 8.36
N SER A 71 11.63 -8.55 7.53
CA SER A 71 10.22 -8.60 7.94
C SER A 71 9.79 -10.01 8.35
N LYS A 72 10.38 -11.05 7.76
CA LYS A 72 10.14 -12.46 8.13
C LYS A 72 10.64 -12.77 9.54
N GLN A 73 11.87 -12.37 9.88
CA GLN A 73 12.41 -12.59 11.23
C GLN A 73 11.55 -11.92 12.30
N ILE A 74 11.18 -10.66 12.07
CA ILE A 74 10.35 -9.90 13.01
C ILE A 74 8.96 -10.53 13.16
N ALA A 75 8.36 -10.99 12.06
CA ALA A 75 7.07 -11.69 12.09
C ALA A 75 7.17 -13.00 12.90
N ASP A 76 8.16 -13.85 12.64
CA ASP A 76 8.38 -15.09 13.41
C ASP A 76 8.54 -14.82 14.91
N GLU A 77 9.36 -13.84 15.29
CA GLU A 77 9.55 -13.43 16.68
C GLU A 77 8.22 -13.03 17.33
N TRP A 78 7.45 -12.15 16.69
CA TRP A 78 6.19 -11.66 17.21
C TRP A 78 5.13 -12.76 17.33
N ILE A 79 4.97 -13.61 16.30
CA ILE A 79 3.98 -14.69 16.31
C ILE A 79 4.25 -15.69 17.45
N ARG A 80 5.53 -16.01 17.72
CA ARG A 80 5.92 -16.89 18.82
C ARG A 80 5.61 -16.33 20.20
N MET A 81 5.71 -15.02 20.34
CA MET A 81 5.42 -14.31 21.60
C MET A 81 3.92 -14.11 21.80
N THR A 82 3.16 -13.93 20.72
CA THR A 82 1.74 -13.57 20.78
C THR A 82 0.81 -14.78 20.70
N PHE A 83 1.05 -15.72 19.79
CA PHE A 83 0.10 -16.79 19.49
C PHE A 83 0.60 -18.18 19.88
N SER A 84 1.71 -18.64 19.30
CA SER A 84 2.15 -20.03 19.46
C SER A 84 3.56 -20.26 18.96
N ASN A 85 4.22 -21.28 19.53
CA ASN A 85 5.49 -21.81 19.02
C ASN A 85 5.32 -22.99 18.06
N ASP A 86 4.08 -23.44 17.79
CA ASP A 86 3.79 -24.47 16.79
C ASP A 86 3.92 -23.91 15.37
N THR A 87 4.83 -24.51 14.58
CA THR A 87 5.01 -24.19 13.15
C THR A 87 3.74 -24.30 12.32
N SER A 88 2.78 -25.14 12.72
CA SER A 88 1.48 -25.28 12.06
C SER A 88 0.54 -24.06 12.26
N VAL A 89 0.89 -23.17 13.19
CA VAL A 89 0.26 -21.86 13.45
C VAL A 89 1.15 -20.73 12.93
N ILE A 90 2.46 -20.80 13.15
CA ILE A 90 3.41 -19.75 12.74
C ILE A 90 3.39 -19.53 11.22
N ASN A 91 3.53 -20.60 10.44
CA ASN A 91 3.71 -20.46 9.00
C ASN A 91 2.48 -19.80 8.33
N PRO A 92 1.22 -20.21 8.62
CA PRO A 92 0.04 -19.52 8.10
C PRO A 92 -0.04 -18.04 8.49
N ILE A 93 0.24 -17.69 9.75
CA ILE A 93 0.15 -16.29 10.22
C ILE A 93 1.25 -15.43 9.57
N GLU A 94 2.46 -15.95 9.43
CA GLU A 94 3.55 -15.27 8.74
C GLU A 94 3.19 -14.97 7.28
N MET A 95 2.57 -15.92 6.57
CA MET A 95 2.08 -15.71 5.20
C MET A 95 1.06 -14.56 5.13
N ILE A 96 0.10 -14.51 6.06
CA ILE A 96 -0.87 -13.42 6.17
C ILE A 96 -0.14 -12.08 6.37
N MET A 97 0.77 -12.00 7.35
CA MET A 97 1.47 -10.77 7.70
C MET A 97 2.28 -10.23 6.52
N LEU A 98 3.06 -11.09 5.85
CA LEU A 98 3.95 -10.67 4.77
C LEU A 98 3.20 -10.26 3.49
N ALA A 99 2.01 -10.80 3.25
CA ALA A 99 1.17 -10.43 2.10
C ALA A 99 0.30 -9.18 2.35
N SER A 100 -0.08 -8.93 3.62
CA SER A 100 -1.11 -7.95 3.98
C SER A 100 -0.89 -6.54 3.41
N ARG A 101 0.34 -6.01 3.48
CA ARG A 101 0.65 -4.65 2.99
C ARG A 101 0.42 -4.50 1.49
N GLU A 102 0.87 -5.46 0.67
CA GLU A 102 0.73 -5.36 -0.79
C GLU A 102 -0.71 -5.56 -1.23
N ASN A 103 -1.50 -6.36 -0.50
CA ASN A 103 -2.93 -6.46 -0.75
C ASN A 103 -3.62 -5.10 -0.57
N VAL A 104 -3.28 -4.36 0.51
CA VAL A 104 -3.79 -2.99 0.76
C VAL A 104 -3.40 -2.03 -0.36
N VAL A 105 -2.13 -2.02 -0.77
CA VAL A 105 -1.67 -1.19 -1.90
C VAL A 105 -2.46 -1.54 -3.16
N SER A 106 -2.68 -2.83 -3.42
CA SER A 106 -3.35 -3.31 -4.63
C SER A 106 -4.81 -2.89 -4.71
N TYR A 107 -5.60 -3.04 -3.62
CA TYR A 107 -7.01 -2.64 -3.63
C TYR A 107 -7.24 -1.14 -3.35
N ARG A 108 -6.22 -0.35 -2.99
CA ARG A 108 -6.37 1.09 -2.74
C ARG A 108 -5.71 1.95 -3.81
N ASP A 109 -4.39 1.91 -3.88
CA ASP A 109 -3.56 2.89 -4.61
C ASP A 109 -2.34 2.23 -5.28
N PRO A 110 -2.56 1.29 -6.24
CA PRO A 110 -1.48 0.59 -6.92
C PRO A 110 -0.72 1.48 -7.91
N LEU A 111 0.39 0.96 -8.45
CA LEU A 111 1.16 1.56 -9.55
C LEU A 111 1.72 2.98 -9.29
N GLY A 112 1.75 3.43 -8.03
CA GLY A 112 2.21 4.76 -7.64
C GLY A 112 1.08 5.78 -7.46
N LEU A 113 -0.19 5.37 -7.60
CA LEU A 113 -1.31 6.14 -7.08
C LEU A 113 -1.12 6.39 -5.59
N ASN A 114 -1.70 7.48 -5.11
CA ASN A 114 -1.62 7.89 -3.72
C ASN A 114 -2.73 8.91 -3.43
N MET A 115 -2.97 9.16 -2.14
CA MET A 115 -3.93 10.17 -1.68
C MET A 115 -5.35 9.99 -2.23
N LEU A 116 -5.76 8.74 -2.49
CA LEU A 116 -7.14 8.41 -2.88
C LEU A 116 -8.08 8.33 -1.66
N GLY A 117 -7.55 8.54 -0.46
CA GLY A 117 -8.32 8.57 0.79
C GLY A 117 -8.90 9.94 1.15
N GLY A 118 -8.75 10.98 0.32
CA GLY A 118 -9.16 12.34 0.70
C GLY A 118 -8.42 12.87 1.94
N TRP A 119 -8.75 14.10 2.36
CA TRP A 119 -8.13 14.74 3.54
C TRP A 119 -8.98 14.66 4.82
N SER A 120 -10.21 14.18 4.71
CA SER A 120 -11.23 14.24 5.77
C SER A 120 -11.86 12.85 6.00
N VAL A 121 -13.04 12.81 6.61
CA VAL A 121 -13.87 11.61 6.77
C VAL A 121 -14.47 11.10 5.45
N TYR A 122 -14.27 11.85 4.36
CA TYR A 122 -14.67 11.44 3.02
C TYR A 122 -13.47 10.88 2.29
N HIS A 123 -13.65 9.70 1.73
CA HIS A 123 -12.61 8.89 1.13
C HIS A 123 -13.00 8.53 -0.31
N GLY A 124 -12.03 8.17 -1.15
CA GLY A 124 -12.25 7.79 -2.54
C GLY A 124 -11.58 8.75 -3.54
N PRO A 125 -11.33 8.27 -4.77
CA PRO A 125 -10.60 9.04 -5.79
C PRO A 125 -11.37 10.28 -6.29
N TRP A 126 -12.68 10.36 -6.05
CA TRP A 126 -13.53 11.51 -6.40
C TRP A 126 -13.51 12.66 -5.38
N VAL A 127 -12.83 12.53 -4.24
CA VAL A 127 -12.88 13.54 -3.18
C VAL A 127 -12.17 14.83 -3.62
N ASP A 128 -12.98 15.86 -3.91
CA ASP A 128 -12.55 17.17 -4.43
C ASP A 128 -13.30 18.35 -3.78
N ASN A 129 -13.39 18.35 -2.45
CA ASN A 129 -14.18 19.33 -1.69
C ASN A 129 -13.35 20.23 -0.77
N SER A 130 -12.01 20.08 -0.74
CA SER A 130 -11.13 20.98 0.00
C SER A 130 -10.90 22.29 -0.76
N GLN A 131 -10.70 23.37 -0.01
CA GLN A 131 -10.24 24.65 -0.55
C GLN A 131 -8.77 24.60 -1.00
N HIS A 132 -7.99 23.68 -0.42
CA HIS A 132 -6.61 23.43 -0.78
C HIS A 132 -6.55 22.30 -1.81
N ALA A 133 -6.08 22.60 -3.02
CA ALA A 133 -6.06 21.63 -4.12
C ALA A 133 -5.22 20.39 -3.77
N ASP A 134 -4.12 20.55 -3.04
CA ASP A 134 -3.27 19.46 -2.57
C ASP A 134 -3.89 18.61 -1.46
N TRP A 135 -5.13 18.88 -1.05
CA TRP A 135 -5.91 18.02 -0.14
C TRP A 135 -6.97 17.20 -0.90
N ASN A 136 -7.08 17.37 -2.22
CA ASN A 136 -8.06 16.69 -3.06
C ASN A 136 -7.41 15.53 -3.83
N SER A 137 -8.09 14.40 -3.93
CA SER A 137 -7.57 13.22 -4.65
C SER A 137 -7.25 13.50 -6.13
N PRO A 138 -8.08 14.24 -6.89
CA PRO A 138 -7.78 14.61 -8.28
C PRO A 138 -6.47 15.36 -8.52
N TYR A 139 -5.98 16.10 -7.53
CA TYR A 139 -4.68 16.77 -7.64
C TYR A 139 -3.53 15.79 -7.85
N TYR A 140 -3.61 14.62 -7.21
CA TYR A 140 -2.57 13.60 -7.21
C TYR A 140 -2.64 12.69 -8.42
N HIS A 141 -3.82 12.11 -8.70
CA HIS A 141 -3.93 11.12 -9.77
C HIS A 141 -4.09 11.74 -11.16
N ARG A 142 -4.59 12.99 -11.29
CA ARG A 142 -4.74 13.72 -12.56
C ARG A 142 -5.31 12.88 -13.71
N ALA A 143 -6.36 12.12 -13.42
CA ALA A 143 -7.00 11.27 -14.41
C ALA A 143 -7.78 12.15 -15.41
N ASP A 144 -7.62 11.89 -16.70
CA ASP A 144 -8.33 12.55 -17.78
C ASP A 144 -8.59 11.56 -18.93
N SER A 145 -9.17 12.02 -20.05
CA SER A 145 -9.47 11.15 -21.19
C SER A 145 -8.23 10.59 -21.90
N VAL A 146 -7.04 11.16 -21.66
CA VAL A 146 -5.78 10.73 -22.26
C VAL A 146 -5.07 9.70 -21.38
N GLY A 147 -5.04 9.92 -20.07
CA GLY A 147 -4.28 9.08 -19.15
C GLY A 147 -4.49 9.37 -17.66
N ILE A 148 -3.55 8.90 -16.86
CA ILE A 148 -3.52 9.05 -15.40
C ILE A 148 -2.07 9.14 -14.90
N GLY A 149 -1.89 9.75 -13.74
CA GLY A 149 -0.62 9.90 -13.04
C GLY A 149 -0.14 11.35 -13.04
N PHE A 150 0.93 11.64 -12.32
CA PHE A 150 1.44 13.00 -12.19
C PHE A 150 2.81 13.11 -12.85
N ASP A 151 2.94 13.96 -13.86
CA ASP A 151 4.25 14.23 -14.47
C ASP A 151 5.16 15.02 -13.51
N ARG A 152 6.04 14.28 -12.83
CA ARG A 152 7.11 14.79 -11.97
C ARG A 152 8.49 14.62 -12.60
N THR A 153 8.54 14.25 -13.87
CA THR A 153 9.77 14.19 -14.67
C THR A 153 10.33 15.59 -14.92
N ARG A 154 11.49 15.67 -15.57
CA ARG A 154 12.11 16.93 -16.03
C ARG A 154 11.23 17.76 -16.97
N SER A 155 10.23 17.15 -17.62
CA SER A 155 9.26 17.89 -18.46
C SER A 155 8.01 18.34 -17.72
N GLY A 156 7.78 17.83 -16.51
CA GLY A 156 6.64 18.15 -15.66
C GLY A 156 7.01 19.11 -14.54
N SER A 157 6.82 18.66 -13.29
CA SER A 157 7.17 19.47 -12.12
C SER A 157 8.66 19.46 -11.75
N ASP A 158 9.48 18.67 -12.44
CA ASP A 158 10.92 18.50 -12.18
C ASP A 158 11.27 18.01 -10.76
N ALA A 159 10.32 17.41 -10.05
CA ALA A 159 10.57 16.91 -8.69
C ALA A 159 11.51 15.69 -8.69
N VAL A 160 11.64 15.00 -9.83
CA VAL A 160 12.59 13.89 -9.98
C VAL A 160 14.05 14.31 -9.76
N ASP A 161 14.43 15.54 -10.10
CA ASP A 161 15.80 16.05 -9.93
C ASP A 161 16.09 16.53 -8.49
N GLN A 162 15.14 16.36 -7.56
CA GLN A 162 15.42 16.42 -6.12
C GLN A 162 16.14 15.16 -5.61
N TYR A 163 16.11 14.06 -6.38
CA TYR A 163 16.85 12.84 -6.07
C TYR A 163 18.28 12.90 -6.63
N TYR A 164 19.19 12.07 -6.09
CA TYR A 164 20.52 11.92 -6.67
C TYR A 164 20.46 11.28 -8.07
N PRO A 165 21.41 11.57 -8.98
CA PRO A 165 21.29 11.25 -10.41
C PRO A 165 20.91 9.80 -10.74
N PRO A 166 21.47 8.75 -10.09
CA PRO A 166 21.08 7.37 -10.40
C PRO A 166 19.59 7.09 -10.18
N VAL A 167 19.01 7.65 -9.11
CA VAL A 167 17.59 7.52 -8.79
C VAL A 167 16.75 8.42 -9.69
N ALA A 168 17.19 9.66 -9.88
CA ALA A 168 16.51 10.62 -10.74
C ALA A 168 16.39 10.08 -12.18
N ASP A 169 17.48 9.56 -12.75
CA ASP A 169 17.48 9.02 -14.12
C ASP A 169 16.65 7.74 -14.24
N GLU A 170 16.66 6.87 -13.22
CA GLU A 170 15.81 5.68 -13.19
C GLU A 170 14.32 6.06 -13.23
N TYR A 171 13.91 7.00 -12.37
CA TYR A 171 12.52 7.43 -12.23
C TYR A 171 12.06 8.35 -13.36
N ASN A 172 12.93 9.15 -13.96
CA ASN A 172 12.61 10.05 -15.06
C ASN A 172 12.28 9.33 -16.37
N SER A 173 12.60 8.05 -16.50
CA SER A 173 12.42 7.28 -17.74
C SER A 173 11.32 6.23 -17.59
N LEU A 174 10.30 6.29 -18.45
CA LEU A 174 9.23 5.27 -18.52
C LEU A 174 9.75 3.83 -18.70
N LYS A 175 10.92 3.67 -19.31
CA LYS A 175 11.52 2.35 -19.55
C LYS A 175 12.10 1.72 -18.29
N SER A 176 12.70 2.54 -17.43
CA SER A 176 13.42 2.09 -16.23
C SER A 176 12.60 2.24 -14.95
N CYS A 177 11.68 3.21 -14.90
CA CYS A 177 10.88 3.50 -13.72
C CYS A 177 10.20 2.22 -13.18
N PRO A 178 10.38 1.89 -11.89
CA PRO A 178 9.67 0.77 -11.27
C PRO A 178 8.15 0.98 -11.37
N GLN A 179 7.40 -0.05 -11.79
CA GLN A 179 5.94 0.06 -11.99
C GLN A 179 5.19 0.53 -10.73
N LYS A 180 5.67 0.16 -9.53
CA LYS A 180 5.11 0.61 -8.24
C LYS A 180 5.23 2.13 -7.98
N PHE A 181 6.03 2.85 -8.76
CA PHE A 181 6.20 4.30 -8.68
C PHE A 181 5.80 5.02 -9.97
N LEU A 182 5.28 4.29 -10.97
CA LEU A 182 5.05 4.81 -12.31
C LEU A 182 4.17 6.07 -12.29
N LEU A 183 2.99 5.97 -11.68
CA LEU A 183 2.00 7.06 -11.64
C LEU A 183 2.35 8.17 -10.64
N TRP A 184 3.38 7.95 -9.82
CA TRP A 184 3.98 9.02 -9.00
C TRP A 184 4.86 9.94 -9.85
N PHE A 185 5.58 9.41 -10.84
CA PHE A 185 6.51 10.21 -11.65
C PHE A 185 5.98 10.59 -13.03
N HIS A 186 5.04 9.83 -13.59
CA HIS A 186 4.59 9.97 -14.96
C HIS A 186 3.07 10.11 -15.06
N HIS A 187 2.61 10.98 -15.95
CA HIS A 187 1.25 10.89 -16.51
C HIS A 187 1.32 10.00 -17.75
N VAL A 188 0.56 8.90 -17.74
CA VAL A 188 0.72 7.81 -18.70
C VAL A 188 -0.61 7.53 -19.42
N PRO A 189 -0.62 7.36 -20.75
CA PRO A 189 -1.84 7.04 -21.47
C PRO A 189 -2.48 5.72 -21.04
N TRP A 190 -3.81 5.66 -21.02
CA TRP A 190 -4.56 4.45 -20.63
C TRP A 190 -4.17 3.20 -21.42
N THR A 191 -3.79 3.37 -22.69
CA THR A 191 -3.39 2.29 -23.61
C THR A 191 -1.90 1.97 -23.58
N TYR A 192 -1.11 2.59 -22.69
CA TYR A 192 0.32 2.30 -22.55
C TYR A 192 0.53 0.83 -22.20
N ARG A 193 1.50 0.16 -22.85
CA ARG A 193 1.79 -1.26 -22.60
C ARG A 193 2.72 -1.42 -21.41
N MET A 194 2.18 -2.03 -20.36
CA MET A 194 2.90 -2.40 -19.15
C MET A 194 3.87 -3.56 -19.41
N LYS A 195 4.77 -3.84 -18.46
CA LYS A 195 5.74 -4.94 -18.57
C LYS A 195 5.06 -6.32 -18.70
N SER A 196 3.83 -6.45 -18.19
CA SER A 196 2.97 -7.62 -18.34
C SER A 196 2.43 -7.83 -19.77
N GLY A 197 2.59 -6.84 -20.66
CA GLY A 197 2.01 -6.79 -22.00
C GLY A 197 0.58 -6.22 -22.05
N LYS A 198 -0.09 -6.08 -20.89
CA LYS A 198 -1.41 -5.47 -20.76
C LYS A 198 -1.36 -3.95 -20.93
N THR A 199 -2.51 -3.33 -21.19
CA THR A 199 -2.60 -1.87 -21.14
C THR A 199 -2.53 -1.37 -19.69
N LEU A 200 -2.23 -0.09 -19.48
CA LEU A 200 -2.25 0.52 -18.15
C LEU A 200 -3.64 0.39 -17.51
N TRP A 201 -4.71 0.61 -18.27
CA TRP A 201 -6.08 0.41 -17.79
C TRP A 201 -6.34 -1.02 -17.31
N ASP A 202 -5.97 -2.02 -18.10
CA ASP A 202 -6.17 -3.41 -17.72
C ASP A 202 -5.35 -3.74 -16.47
N GLU A 203 -4.07 -3.35 -16.44
CA GLU A 203 -3.17 -3.61 -15.30
C GLU A 203 -3.69 -2.96 -14.01
N LEU A 204 -4.20 -1.73 -14.10
CA LEU A 204 -4.85 -1.03 -12.99
C LEU A 204 -6.05 -1.81 -12.47
N CYS A 205 -6.93 -2.28 -13.37
CA CYS A 205 -8.05 -3.15 -12.99
C CYS A 205 -7.54 -4.42 -12.31
N TYR A 206 -6.58 -5.13 -12.90
CA TYR A 206 -6.06 -6.37 -12.31
C TYR A 206 -5.51 -6.14 -10.89
N HIS A 207 -4.75 -5.08 -10.63
CA HIS A 207 -4.28 -4.76 -9.27
C HIS A 207 -5.43 -4.59 -8.27
N TYR A 208 -6.46 -3.81 -8.61
CA TYR A 208 -7.61 -3.62 -7.73
C TYR A 208 -8.32 -4.94 -7.40
N TYR A 209 -8.45 -5.84 -8.38
CA TYR A 209 -9.09 -7.14 -8.17
C TYR A 209 -8.18 -8.14 -7.44
N GLU A 210 -6.88 -8.14 -7.72
CA GLU A 210 -5.86 -8.95 -7.02
C GLU A 210 -5.79 -8.59 -5.54
N GLY A 211 -5.92 -7.31 -5.19
CA GLY A 211 -5.96 -6.87 -3.79
C GLY A 211 -7.13 -7.49 -3.02
N VAL A 212 -8.33 -7.53 -3.61
CA VAL A 212 -9.51 -8.18 -3.01
C VAL A 212 -9.31 -9.70 -2.89
N ALA A 213 -8.83 -10.35 -3.96
CA ALA A 213 -8.54 -11.77 -3.95
C ALA A 213 -7.48 -12.14 -2.90
N GLY A 214 -6.50 -11.27 -2.66
CA GLY A 214 -5.51 -11.43 -1.60
C GLY A 214 -6.11 -11.38 -0.20
N VAL A 215 -7.11 -10.53 0.04
CA VAL A 215 -7.85 -10.51 1.32
C VAL A 215 -8.70 -11.77 1.50
N GLU A 216 -9.33 -12.28 0.44
CA GLU A 216 -10.04 -13.56 0.47
C GLU A 216 -9.12 -14.73 0.82
N GLU A 217 -7.89 -14.73 0.29
CA GLU A 217 -6.90 -15.74 0.62
C GLU A 217 -6.45 -15.63 2.09
N ILE A 218 -6.22 -14.42 2.60
CA ILE A 218 -5.94 -14.20 4.02
C ILE A 218 -7.08 -14.74 4.91
N GLN A 219 -8.35 -14.51 4.53
CA GLN A 219 -9.49 -15.07 5.26
C GLN A 219 -9.46 -16.60 5.28
N LYS A 220 -9.19 -17.26 4.14
CA LYS A 220 -9.09 -18.72 4.07
C LYS A 220 -7.96 -19.26 4.95
N ILE A 221 -6.79 -18.63 4.89
CA ILE A 221 -5.63 -19.03 5.71
C ILE A 221 -5.97 -18.87 7.19
N TRP A 222 -6.53 -17.72 7.60
CA TRP A 222 -6.93 -17.50 9.00
C TRP A 222 -7.95 -18.54 9.46
N ASN A 223 -8.98 -18.80 8.66
CA ASN A 223 -10.02 -19.78 8.99
C ASN A 223 -9.48 -21.21 9.17
N SER A 224 -8.37 -21.56 8.51
CA SER A 224 -7.71 -22.86 8.68
C SER A 224 -7.07 -23.05 10.07
N LEU A 225 -6.89 -21.97 10.83
CA LEU A 225 -6.33 -21.97 12.18
C LEU A 225 -7.40 -22.20 13.27
N LYS A 226 -8.67 -22.37 12.90
CA LYS A 226 -9.75 -22.61 13.86
C LYS A 226 -9.44 -23.82 14.75
N GLY A 227 -9.54 -23.63 16.07
CA GLY A 227 -9.23 -24.66 17.07
C GLY A 227 -7.73 -24.84 17.36
N LYS A 228 -6.85 -24.03 16.76
CA LYS A 228 -5.41 -23.97 17.08
C LYS A 228 -4.98 -22.72 17.84
N LEU A 229 -5.90 -21.78 18.02
CA LEU A 229 -5.72 -20.49 18.69
C LEU A 229 -6.77 -20.37 19.79
N ASP A 230 -6.60 -19.38 20.67
CA ASP A 230 -7.67 -18.97 21.57
C ASP A 230 -8.92 -18.54 20.77
N ASP A 231 -10.11 -18.91 21.26
CA ASP A 231 -11.37 -18.72 20.55
C ASP A 231 -11.75 -17.24 20.41
N GLU A 232 -11.41 -16.39 21.40
CA GLU A 232 -11.70 -14.96 21.37
C GLU A 232 -10.77 -14.25 20.38
N GLU A 233 -9.48 -14.55 20.42
CA GLU A 233 -8.49 -14.03 19.47
C GLU A 233 -8.83 -14.42 18.03
N PHE A 234 -9.14 -15.70 17.81
CA PHE A 234 -9.54 -16.23 16.51
C PHE A 234 -10.77 -15.49 15.96
N SER A 235 -11.81 -15.38 16.78
CA SER A 235 -13.10 -14.80 16.36
C SER A 235 -12.99 -13.29 16.13
N SER A 236 -12.19 -12.59 16.94
CA SER A 236 -11.94 -11.15 16.81
C SER A 236 -11.26 -10.82 15.47
N VAL A 237 -10.15 -11.49 15.16
CA VAL A 237 -9.45 -11.30 13.88
C VAL A 237 -10.33 -11.73 12.70
N GLN A 238 -11.07 -12.84 12.83
CA GLN A 238 -11.98 -13.28 11.78
C GLN A 238 -13.04 -12.21 11.46
N ALA A 239 -13.58 -11.53 12.47
CA ALA A 239 -14.53 -10.44 12.28
C ALA A 239 -13.91 -9.24 11.55
N MET A 240 -12.70 -8.84 11.95
CA MET A 240 -11.97 -7.75 11.28
C MET A 240 -11.64 -8.08 9.83
N LEU A 241 -11.26 -9.32 9.52
CA LEU A 241 -10.99 -9.75 8.15
C LEU A 241 -12.24 -9.74 7.27
N ARG A 242 -13.44 -9.98 7.83
CA ARG A 242 -14.71 -9.80 7.09
C ARG A 242 -14.93 -8.35 6.72
N ILE A 243 -14.77 -7.44 7.68
CA ILE A 243 -14.90 -5.99 7.46
C ILE A 243 -13.86 -5.53 6.42
N GLN A 244 -12.62 -6.00 6.53
CA GLN A 244 -11.57 -5.68 5.56
C GLN A 244 -11.94 -6.11 4.14
N HIS A 245 -12.51 -7.30 3.96
CA HIS A 245 -12.94 -7.78 2.64
C HIS A 245 -14.06 -6.93 2.06
N GLU A 246 -15.09 -6.64 2.87
CA GLU A 246 -16.19 -5.75 2.46
C GLU A 246 -15.67 -4.38 2.04
N ASN A 247 -14.72 -3.81 2.79
CA ASN A 247 -14.10 -2.54 2.48
C ASN A 247 -13.21 -2.61 1.24
N ALA A 248 -12.44 -3.68 1.06
CA ALA A 248 -11.59 -3.89 -0.12
C ALA A 248 -12.44 -3.99 -1.40
N VAL A 249 -13.59 -4.67 -1.36
CA VAL A 249 -14.55 -4.73 -2.47
C VAL A 249 -15.08 -3.34 -2.82
N LYS A 250 -15.48 -2.54 -1.82
CA LYS A 250 -15.95 -1.17 -2.04
C LYS A 250 -14.86 -0.27 -2.62
N TRP A 251 -13.61 -0.39 -2.14
CA TRP A 251 -12.45 0.32 -2.69
C TRP A 251 -12.20 -0.05 -4.16
N ARG A 252 -12.16 -1.35 -4.46
CA ARG A 252 -11.99 -1.86 -5.83
C ARG A 252 -13.06 -1.30 -6.76
N ASP A 253 -14.32 -1.48 -6.41
CA ASP A 253 -15.44 -1.12 -7.28
C ASP A 253 -15.52 0.40 -7.48
N GLY A 254 -15.45 1.17 -6.40
CA GLY A 254 -15.48 2.64 -6.46
C GLY A 254 -14.32 3.20 -7.29
N CYS A 255 -13.09 2.73 -7.06
CA CYS A 255 -11.93 3.21 -7.83
C CYS A 255 -12.00 2.84 -9.31
N VAL A 256 -12.33 1.58 -9.62
CA VAL A 256 -12.40 1.12 -11.01
C VAL A 256 -13.51 1.85 -11.76
N LEU A 257 -14.70 1.99 -11.18
CA LEU A 257 -15.80 2.74 -11.80
C LEU A 257 -15.44 4.21 -11.99
N TYR A 258 -14.82 4.85 -11.00
CA TYR A 258 -14.37 6.24 -11.10
C TYR A 258 -13.38 6.42 -12.25
N PHE A 259 -12.31 5.64 -12.30
CA PHE A 259 -11.32 5.75 -13.37
C PHE A 259 -11.87 5.33 -14.74
N GLN A 260 -12.88 4.44 -14.78
CA GLN A 260 -13.58 4.10 -16.02
C GLN A 260 -14.30 5.30 -16.63
N THR A 261 -14.75 6.27 -15.82
CA THR A 261 -15.35 7.50 -16.35
C THR A 261 -14.38 8.32 -17.20
N PHE A 262 -13.07 8.18 -16.98
CA PHE A 262 -12.02 8.86 -17.74
C PHE A 262 -11.49 8.00 -18.88
N SER A 263 -11.13 6.74 -18.59
CA SER A 263 -10.57 5.84 -19.59
C SER A 263 -11.57 5.49 -20.70
N LYS A 264 -12.86 5.43 -20.36
CA LYS A 264 -13.95 4.93 -21.23
C LYS A 264 -13.70 3.51 -21.78
N LEU A 265 -12.80 2.77 -21.15
CA LEU A 265 -12.46 1.39 -21.51
C LEU A 265 -13.27 0.40 -20.67
N PRO A 266 -13.68 -0.76 -21.24
CA PRO A 266 -14.39 -1.77 -20.47
C PRO A 266 -13.47 -2.38 -19.42
N ILE A 267 -14.04 -2.79 -18.29
CA ILE A 267 -13.33 -3.65 -17.33
C ILE A 267 -12.94 -4.95 -18.06
N PRO A 268 -11.70 -5.45 -17.92
CA PRO A 268 -11.26 -6.68 -18.58
C PRO A 268 -12.23 -7.85 -18.42
N ALA A 269 -12.49 -8.58 -19.51
CA ALA A 269 -13.35 -9.75 -19.48
C ALA A 269 -12.82 -10.81 -18.50
N GLY A 270 -13.72 -11.40 -17.72
CA GLY A 270 -13.39 -12.40 -16.69
C GLY A 270 -13.23 -11.84 -15.28
N LEU A 271 -13.11 -10.52 -15.12
CA LEU A 271 -13.23 -9.88 -13.81
C LEU A 271 -14.73 -9.74 -13.44
N PRO A 272 -15.12 -10.02 -12.18
CA PRO A 272 -16.48 -9.78 -11.71
C PRO A 272 -16.93 -8.34 -11.97
N ALA A 273 -18.15 -8.10 -12.40
CA ALA A 273 -18.65 -6.74 -12.53
C ALA A 273 -18.84 -6.09 -11.13
N PRO A 274 -18.63 -4.76 -11.00
CA PRO A 274 -19.03 -4.03 -9.80
C PRO A 274 -20.50 -4.25 -9.45
N ALA A 275 -20.81 -4.32 -8.15
CA ALA A 275 -22.16 -4.63 -7.68
C ALA A 275 -23.17 -3.48 -7.89
N HIS A 276 -22.68 -2.25 -7.92
CA HIS A 276 -23.47 -1.03 -8.07
C HIS A 276 -22.82 -0.05 -9.06
N ASP A 277 -23.49 1.07 -9.35
CA ASP A 277 -22.95 2.17 -10.16
C ASP A 277 -22.04 3.09 -9.33
N LEU A 278 -21.38 4.05 -9.98
CA LEU A 278 -20.46 4.97 -9.32
C LEU A 278 -21.21 5.87 -8.31
N GLU A 279 -22.40 6.36 -8.69
CA GLU A 279 -23.22 7.21 -7.82
C GLU A 279 -23.54 6.53 -6.48
N TYR A 280 -23.77 5.21 -6.49
CA TYR A 280 -23.93 4.44 -5.25
C TYR A 280 -22.69 4.52 -4.36
N TYR A 281 -21.48 4.30 -4.89
CA TYR A 281 -20.25 4.32 -4.09
C TYR A 281 -19.89 5.73 -3.61
N GLU A 282 -20.17 6.76 -4.41
CA GLU A 282 -20.01 8.16 -4.01
C GLU A 282 -20.96 8.55 -2.87
N ALA A 283 -22.23 8.12 -2.95
CA ALA A 283 -23.26 8.44 -1.95
C ALA A 283 -23.13 7.62 -0.66
N ASN A 284 -22.71 6.37 -0.78
CA ASN A 284 -22.54 5.45 0.35
C ASN A 284 -21.08 5.37 0.79
N ASN A 285 -20.33 6.47 0.60
CA ASN A 285 -18.90 6.61 0.86
C ASN A 285 -18.49 5.88 2.16
N PRO A 286 -17.89 4.68 2.07
CA PRO A 286 -17.97 3.69 3.14
C PRO A 286 -16.67 3.49 3.93
N PHE A 287 -15.67 4.34 3.74
CA PHE A 287 -14.32 4.08 4.25
C PHE A 287 -14.08 4.66 5.65
#